data_AF-A0AAX2MDD9-F1
#
_entry.id   AF-A0AAX2MDD9-F1
#
_cell.length_a   1.000
_cell.length_b   1.000
_cell.length_c   1.000
_cell.angle_alpha   90.00
_cell.angle_beta   90.00
_cell.angle_gamma   90.00
#
_symmetry.space_group_name_H-M   'P 1'
#
loop_
_entity.id
_entity.type
_entity.pdbx_description
1 polymer ?
#
loop_
_entity_poly.entity_id
_entity_poly.type
_entity_poly.pdbx_seq_one_letter_code
_entity_poly.pdbx_strand_id
1 'polypeptide(L)'
;MTRRRLLLIALVLSLLLHLALLGSDLLPAISAPPAEEPKLEKIDVKMQAMRLDEPPPRPDPRSAGVSLRPAEAPKPKPRRKPRPAHKREASRPEDDKAQASAPAAETAIAQASSEPAAETAPRTETARASSAPATEAPQRDQADQGDILHPDAPLKRFPSAARIRYQGYWGSAMVGFGDLDWQRGQGHYQLDISVSPFIGPKLRYLAQGTIGKSGLRPDSMQSFRGGDLKESARFDYGAGLLRYGSNESQQLPLKPGAQDAFSLAFQLALKGGDLGHAPIQITTAKKVYEYPMAPNGAFDYDTGAGKMRVIVFRAQGDGDFTEFWLAPDFANLPVRILRADKDKRIELKAIRIDVNGKRQWELPPQPTIRNKNAH
;
A
#
# COMPACT_ATOMS: atom_id res chain seq x y z
N MET A 1 24.61 16.54 56.13
CA MET A 1 23.92 15.64 55.17
C MET A 1 24.84 15.37 53.98
N THR A 2 24.98 14.12 53.54
CA THR A 2 25.84 13.78 52.38
C THR A 2 25.20 14.24 51.06
N ARG A 3 26.01 14.69 50.09
CA ARG A 3 25.53 15.21 48.78
C ARG A 3 24.55 14.26 48.08
N ARG A 4 24.69 12.95 48.26
CA ARG A 4 23.76 11.92 47.73
C ARG A 4 22.35 12.01 48.34
N ARG A 5 22.23 12.32 49.63
CA ARG A 5 20.93 12.52 50.28
C ARG A 5 20.23 13.78 49.80
N LEU A 6 20.98 14.85 49.53
CA LEU A 6 20.45 16.08 48.94
C LEU A 6 19.96 15.88 47.50
N LEU A 7 20.68 15.11 46.68
CA LEU A 7 20.25 14.77 45.31
C LEU A 7 19.00 13.89 45.29
N LEU A 8 18.89 12.91 46.19
CA LEU A 8 17.69 12.08 46.33
C LEU A 8 16.48 12.89 46.77
N ILE A 9 16.65 13.83 47.71
CA ILE A 9 15.58 14.73 48.16
C ILE A 9 15.15 15.64 47.01
N ALA A 10 16.08 16.20 46.24
CA ALA A 10 15.77 17.03 45.08
C ALA A 10 15.04 16.26 43.97
N LEU A 11 15.42 15.01 43.72
CA LEU A 11 14.74 14.13 42.76
C LEU A 11 13.30 13.84 43.18
N VAL A 12 13.09 13.49 44.45
CA VAL A 12 11.75 13.20 45.00
C VAL A 12 10.87 14.44 44.99
N LEU A 13 11.41 15.61 45.35
CA LEU A 13 10.70 16.89 45.26
C LEU A 13 10.34 17.26 43.82
N SER A 14 11.25 17.05 42.87
CA SER A 14 10.98 17.27 41.44
C SER A 14 9.87 16.34 40.93
N LEU A 15 9.90 15.06 41.32
CA LEU A 15 8.89 14.08 40.93
C LEU A 15 7.51 14.42 41.52
N LEU A 16 7.46 14.80 42.80
CA LEU A 16 6.23 15.23 43.47
C LEU A 16 5.66 16.51 42.86
N LEU A 17 6.52 17.45 42.44
CA LEU A 17 6.09 18.67 41.75
C LEU A 17 5.48 18.34 40.38
N HIS A 18 6.08 17.42 39.62
CA HIS A 18 5.53 16.98 38.34
C HIS A 18 4.19 16.25 38.51
N LEU A 19 4.06 15.38 39.52
CA LEU A 19 2.78 14.71 39.82
C LEU A 19 1.68 15.69 40.28
N ALA A 20 2.03 16.72 41.05
CA ALA A 20 1.10 17.78 41.44
C ALA A 20 0.65 18.63 40.23
N LEU A 21 1.53 18.86 39.25
CA LEU A 21 1.17 19.54 38.00
C LEU A 21 0.32 18.68 37.06
N LEU A 22 0.50 17.36 37.04
CA LEU A 22 -0.35 16.46 36.25
C LEU A 22 -1.76 16.28 36.84
N GLY A 23 -1.94 16.53 38.14
CA GLY A 23 -3.22 16.38 38.85
C GLY A 23 -4.01 17.68 39.04
N SER A 24 -3.50 18.82 38.59
CA SER A 24 -4.20 20.10 38.67
C SER A 24 -4.74 20.50 37.31
N ASP A 25 -6.03 20.85 37.23
CA ASP A 25 -6.70 21.46 36.06
C ASP A 25 -6.17 22.86 35.71
N LEU A 26 -4.93 23.17 36.10
CA LEU A 26 -4.20 24.42 35.88
C LEU A 26 -3.33 24.38 34.61
N LEU A 27 -3.31 23.25 33.89
CA LEU A 27 -2.75 23.23 32.55
C LEU A 27 -3.75 23.93 31.61
N PRO A 28 -3.36 25.01 30.90
CA PRO A 28 -4.21 25.53 29.84
C PRO A 28 -4.50 24.37 28.91
N ALA A 29 -5.77 24.16 28.59
CA ALA A 29 -6.15 23.20 27.58
C ALA A 29 -5.32 23.51 26.32
N ILE A 30 -4.30 22.69 26.05
CA ILE A 30 -3.60 22.72 24.78
C ILE A 30 -4.60 22.09 23.80
N SER A 31 -5.61 22.88 23.45
CA SER A 31 -6.39 22.67 22.26
C SER A 31 -5.42 22.98 21.13
N ALA A 32 -4.69 21.96 20.69
CA ALA A 32 -4.00 22.05 19.42
C ALA A 32 -5.08 22.46 18.42
N PRO A 33 -4.90 23.58 17.67
CA PRO A 33 -5.84 23.90 16.61
C PRO A 33 -5.95 22.66 15.72
N PRO A 34 -7.16 22.33 15.20
CA PRO A 34 -7.28 21.25 14.24
C PRO A 34 -6.24 21.50 13.15
N ALA A 35 -5.38 20.51 12.89
CA ALA A 35 -4.39 20.60 11.83
C ALA A 35 -5.12 21.12 10.58
N GLU A 36 -4.66 22.26 10.02
CA GLU A 36 -5.28 22.86 8.85
C GLU A 36 -5.49 21.76 7.81
N GLU A 37 -6.75 21.47 7.49
CA GLU A 37 -7.04 20.57 6.40
C GLU A 37 -6.44 21.21 5.14
N PRO A 38 -5.60 20.49 4.36
CA PRO A 38 -4.95 21.08 3.21
C PRO A 38 -6.00 21.74 2.33
N LYS A 39 -5.76 22.97 1.87
CA LYS A 39 -6.75 23.74 1.09
C LYS A 39 -7.09 22.96 -0.17
N LEU A 40 -8.29 22.37 -0.18
CA LEU A 40 -8.77 21.51 -1.24
C LEU A 40 -9.46 22.34 -2.31
N GLU A 41 -8.77 22.56 -3.42
CA GLU A 41 -9.36 23.21 -4.58
C GLU A 41 -10.09 22.17 -5.43
N LYS A 42 -11.42 22.27 -5.51
CA LYS A 42 -12.23 21.33 -6.29
C LYS A 42 -11.96 21.52 -7.78
N ILE A 43 -11.68 20.41 -8.47
CA ILE A 43 -11.49 20.39 -9.92
C ILE A 43 -12.39 19.33 -10.58
N ASP A 44 -12.65 19.47 -11.87
CA ASP A 44 -13.43 18.51 -12.65
C ASP A 44 -12.51 17.46 -13.29
N VAL A 45 -12.19 16.43 -12.52
CA VAL A 45 -11.38 15.29 -12.97
C VAL A 45 -12.10 14.00 -12.65
N LYS A 46 -12.18 13.10 -13.65
CA LYS A 46 -12.72 11.75 -13.48
C LYS A 46 -11.61 10.73 -13.50
N MET A 47 -11.73 9.73 -12.63
CA MET A 47 -10.83 8.58 -12.60
C MET A 47 -11.24 7.60 -13.69
N GLN A 48 -10.30 7.16 -14.52
CA GLN A 48 -10.57 6.15 -15.54
C GLN A 48 -10.33 4.75 -14.97
N ALA A 49 -11.15 3.79 -15.40
CA ALA A 49 -10.91 2.38 -15.10
C ALA A 49 -9.61 1.90 -15.75
N MET A 50 -8.85 1.11 -15.01
CA MET A 50 -7.53 0.64 -15.41
C MET A 50 -7.66 -0.70 -16.13
N ARG A 51 -6.82 -0.90 -17.15
CA ARG A 51 -6.81 -2.16 -17.91
C ARG A 51 -5.93 -3.19 -17.20
N LEU A 52 -6.45 -4.41 -17.04
CA LEU A 52 -5.64 -5.57 -16.68
C LEU A 52 -4.88 -6.06 -17.91
N ASP A 53 -3.70 -6.63 -17.69
CA ASP A 53 -3.03 -7.39 -18.74
C ASP A 53 -3.84 -8.66 -19.00
N GLU A 54 -4.50 -8.72 -20.16
CA GLU A 54 -5.10 -9.97 -20.63
C GLU A 54 -3.93 -10.90 -21.03
N PRO A 55 -3.88 -12.14 -20.51
CA PRO A 55 -2.92 -13.12 -21.01
C PRO A 55 -3.07 -13.20 -22.54
N PRO A 56 -1.98 -13.32 -23.32
CA PRO A 56 -2.11 -13.54 -24.75
C PRO A 56 -3.07 -14.73 -24.97
N PRO A 57 -4.03 -14.61 -25.91
CA PRO A 57 -4.93 -15.71 -26.20
C PRO A 57 -4.08 -16.94 -26.46
N ARG A 58 -4.35 -18.04 -25.73
CA ARG A 58 -3.70 -19.31 -26.04
C ARG A 58 -4.04 -19.58 -27.51
N PRO A 59 -3.05 -19.89 -28.37
CA PRO A 59 -3.36 -20.26 -29.74
C PRO A 59 -4.36 -21.41 -29.69
N ASP A 60 -5.48 -21.23 -30.37
CA ASP A 60 -6.48 -22.29 -30.49
C ASP A 60 -5.75 -23.53 -31.01
N PRO A 61 -5.85 -24.71 -30.35
CA PRO A 61 -5.28 -25.93 -30.88
C PRO A 61 -5.89 -26.34 -32.23
N ARG A 62 -6.90 -25.61 -32.72
CA ARG A 62 -7.53 -25.77 -34.03
C ARG A 62 -6.80 -25.08 -35.18
N SER A 63 -5.87 -24.15 -34.92
CA SER A 63 -5.07 -23.49 -35.99
C SER A 63 -3.76 -24.20 -36.31
N ALA A 64 -3.33 -25.17 -35.50
CA ALA A 64 -2.32 -26.14 -35.90
C ALA A 64 -3.01 -27.27 -36.67
N GLY A 65 -3.15 -27.09 -37.99
CA GLY A 65 -3.71 -28.06 -38.93
C GLY A 65 -2.89 -29.34 -39.05
N VAL A 66 -2.79 -30.12 -37.98
CA VAL A 66 -2.34 -31.51 -38.02
C VAL A 66 -3.59 -32.38 -37.89
N SER A 67 -4.08 -32.85 -39.04
CA SER A 67 -5.05 -33.93 -39.10
C SER A 67 -4.39 -35.18 -38.52
N LEU A 68 -4.58 -35.43 -37.23
CA LEU A 68 -4.37 -36.76 -36.69
C LEU A 68 -5.52 -37.62 -37.23
N ARG A 69 -5.19 -38.47 -38.21
CA ARG A 69 -6.01 -39.61 -38.62
C ARG A 69 -6.57 -40.28 -37.36
N PRO A 70 -7.87 -40.64 -37.30
CA PRO A 70 -8.42 -41.34 -36.15
C PRO A 70 -7.62 -42.60 -35.88
N ALA A 71 -6.95 -42.65 -34.72
CA ALA A 71 -6.38 -43.88 -34.21
C ALA A 71 -7.54 -44.79 -33.78
N GLU A 72 -7.53 -46.00 -34.31
CA GLU A 72 -8.49 -47.06 -34.05
C GLU A 72 -8.63 -47.33 -32.54
N ALA A 73 -9.88 -47.46 -32.08
CA ALA A 73 -10.20 -47.64 -30.67
C ALA A 73 -9.60 -48.95 -30.11
N PRO A 74 -8.89 -48.92 -28.96
CA PRO A 74 -8.42 -50.14 -28.34
C PRO A 74 -9.59 -50.91 -27.71
N LYS A 75 -9.70 -52.20 -28.06
CA LYS A 75 -10.68 -53.15 -27.52
C LYS A 75 -10.57 -53.27 -25.98
N PRO A 76 -11.68 -53.46 -25.25
CA PRO A 76 -11.67 -53.52 -23.79
C PRO A 76 -11.01 -54.83 -23.29
N LYS A 77 -10.05 -54.72 -22.37
CA LYS A 77 -9.51 -55.86 -21.62
C LYS A 77 -10.45 -56.23 -20.46
N PRO A 78 -10.62 -57.53 -20.15
CA PRO A 78 -11.61 -58.01 -19.19
C PRO A 78 -11.27 -57.62 -17.74
N ARG A 79 -12.31 -57.21 -17.00
CA ARG A 79 -12.29 -56.95 -15.55
C ARG A 79 -11.87 -58.21 -14.78
N ARG A 80 -10.84 -58.09 -13.94
CA ARG A 80 -10.59 -59.04 -12.84
C ARG A 80 -11.42 -58.64 -11.60
N LYS A 81 -12.08 -59.64 -11.00
CA LYS A 81 -12.89 -59.54 -9.78
C LYS A 81 -12.01 -59.26 -8.54
N PRO A 82 -12.56 -58.62 -7.49
CA PRO A 82 -11.83 -58.29 -6.27
C PRO A 82 -11.80 -59.46 -5.26
N ARG A 83 -10.72 -59.57 -4.49
CA ARG A 83 -10.62 -60.37 -3.25
C ARG A 83 -9.58 -59.73 -2.30
N PRO A 84 -9.62 -60.01 -0.99
CA PRO A 84 -10.05 -59.06 0.02
C PRO A 84 -8.92 -58.56 0.93
N ALA A 85 -9.28 -57.59 1.77
CA ALA A 85 -8.44 -56.87 2.72
C ALA A 85 -7.62 -57.76 3.66
N HIS A 86 -6.37 -57.35 3.89
CA HIS A 86 -5.63 -57.69 5.10
C HIS A 86 -5.20 -56.44 5.85
N LYS A 87 -5.58 -56.47 7.13
CA LYS A 87 -5.30 -55.55 8.22
C LYS A 87 -3.95 -55.91 8.83
N ARG A 88 -3.10 -54.91 9.06
CA ARG A 88 -2.17 -54.74 10.21
C ARG A 88 -1.28 -53.53 9.89
N GLU A 89 -1.40 -52.42 10.61
CA GLU A 89 -0.97 -52.15 11.99
C GLU A 89 0.46 -51.60 12.04
N ALA A 90 0.63 -50.64 12.96
CA ALA A 90 1.67 -49.63 13.05
C ALA A 90 3.09 -50.16 13.21
N SER A 91 4.07 -49.40 12.70
CA SER A 91 5.43 -49.27 13.25
C SER A 91 6.14 -48.04 12.66
N ARG A 92 6.37 -47.04 13.50
CA ARG A 92 7.53 -46.12 13.53
C ARG A 92 8.10 -46.31 14.96
N PRO A 93 9.35 -45.93 15.33
CA PRO A 93 10.40 -45.27 14.55
C PRO A 93 11.81 -45.84 14.76
N GLU A 94 12.78 -45.37 13.97
CA GLU A 94 14.17 -45.06 14.36
C GLU A 94 14.82 -44.36 13.14
N ASP A 95 15.21 -43.09 13.27
CA ASP A 95 16.52 -42.61 13.73
C ASP A 95 17.64 -43.00 12.76
N ASP A 96 18.07 -42.05 11.94
CA ASP A 96 19.46 -42.02 11.53
C ASP A 96 19.94 -40.61 11.18
N LYS A 97 21.16 -40.37 11.65
CA LYS A 97 21.81 -39.08 11.82
C LYS A 97 23.04 -39.08 10.90
N ALA A 98 23.09 -38.16 9.94
CA ALA A 98 24.31 -37.79 9.21
C ALA A 98 24.10 -36.38 8.64
N GLN A 99 24.65 -35.32 9.24
CA GLN A 99 26.05 -34.87 9.22
C GLN A 99 26.53 -34.34 7.86
N ALA A 100 26.70 -33.01 7.85
CA ALA A 100 27.66 -32.18 7.13
C ALA A 100 27.83 -32.34 5.60
N SER A 101 27.65 -31.22 4.89
CA SER A 101 28.80 -30.52 4.27
C SER A 101 28.42 -29.10 3.86
N ALA A 102 29.14 -28.13 4.44
CA ALA A 102 29.42 -26.85 3.81
C ALA A 102 30.46 -27.04 2.69
N PRO A 103 30.59 -26.08 1.78
CA PRO A 103 31.84 -25.34 1.83
C PRO A 103 31.67 -23.83 1.73
N ALA A 104 32.67 -23.17 2.31
CA ALA A 104 32.93 -21.75 2.27
C ALA A 104 33.68 -21.34 0.99
N ALA A 105 33.59 -20.03 0.73
CA ALA A 105 34.56 -19.16 0.09
C ALA A 105 34.93 -19.42 -1.38
N GLU A 106 34.67 -18.42 -2.23
CA GLU A 106 35.81 -17.72 -2.85
C GLU A 106 35.46 -16.26 -3.18
N THR A 107 36.38 -15.41 -2.76
CA THR A 107 36.45 -13.97 -2.97
C THR A 107 37.08 -13.71 -4.33
N ALA A 108 36.48 -12.86 -5.17
CA ALA A 108 37.18 -12.28 -6.31
C ALA A 108 36.78 -10.82 -6.47
N ILE A 109 37.62 -9.97 -5.91
CA ILE A 109 37.68 -8.53 -6.11
C ILE A 109 38.47 -8.33 -7.40
N ALA A 110 37.92 -7.62 -8.37
CA ALA A 110 38.69 -7.11 -9.51
C ALA A 110 38.35 -5.63 -9.71
N GLN A 111 39.09 -4.79 -9.01
CA GLN A 111 39.29 -3.40 -9.38
C GLN A 111 40.31 -3.37 -10.53
N ALA A 112 39.95 -2.75 -11.64
CA ALA A 112 40.90 -2.27 -12.63
C ALA A 112 40.65 -0.78 -12.83
N SER A 113 41.50 0.01 -12.20
CA SER A 113 41.70 1.44 -12.39
C SER A 113 42.55 1.64 -13.64
N SER A 114 42.19 2.59 -14.51
CA SER A 114 43.10 3.17 -15.52
C SER A 114 42.53 4.52 -15.97
N GLU A 115 43.02 5.57 -15.31
CA GLU A 115 43.09 6.94 -15.85
C GLU A 115 44.42 7.07 -16.62
N PRO A 116 44.50 7.95 -17.63
CA PRO A 116 45.43 9.06 -17.44
C PRO A 116 44.92 10.42 -17.94
N ALA A 117 45.43 11.43 -17.25
CA ALA A 117 45.25 12.86 -17.37
C ALA A 117 45.86 13.51 -18.63
N ALA A 118 45.30 14.67 -18.99
CA ALA A 118 45.96 15.95 -19.34
C ALA A 118 44.88 16.85 -20.01
N GLU A 119 44.27 17.80 -19.29
CA GLU A 119 44.70 19.20 -19.14
C GLU A 119 44.81 19.96 -20.48
N THR A 120 43.87 20.88 -20.73
CA THR A 120 44.10 22.27 -21.20
C THR A 120 42.78 23.06 -21.09
N ALA A 121 42.80 24.18 -20.38
CA ALA A 121 41.78 25.24 -20.39
C ALA A 121 42.36 26.49 -21.10
N PRO A 122 41.63 27.62 -21.20
CA PRO A 122 40.33 27.84 -21.84
C PRO A 122 40.42 28.95 -22.92
N ARG A 123 39.40 29.12 -23.76
CA ARG A 123 39.19 30.41 -24.46
C ARG A 123 37.72 30.72 -24.68
N THR A 124 37.32 31.83 -24.09
CA THR A 124 36.07 32.58 -24.27
C THR A 124 35.96 33.10 -25.69
N GLU A 125 34.80 32.97 -26.35
CA GLU A 125 34.31 34.04 -27.22
C GLU A 125 32.79 34.00 -27.40
N THR A 126 32.19 35.08 -26.94
CA THR A 126 30.80 35.48 -27.13
C THR A 126 30.62 35.98 -28.56
N ALA A 127 29.63 35.49 -29.29
CA ALA A 127 29.07 36.23 -30.42
C ALA A 127 27.56 35.96 -30.55
N ARG A 128 26.82 37.03 -30.25
CA ARG A 128 25.38 37.19 -30.31
C ARG A 128 24.96 37.60 -31.72
N ALA A 129 23.74 37.21 -32.07
CA ALA A 129 22.79 37.85 -33.01
C ALA A 129 22.48 37.07 -34.30
N SER A 130 21.26 36.56 -34.37
CA SER A 130 20.42 36.80 -35.54
C SER A 130 18.96 36.81 -35.12
N SER A 131 18.22 37.77 -35.64
CA SER A 131 16.89 38.20 -35.21
C SER A 131 15.88 38.08 -36.34
N ALA A 132 14.62 37.81 -35.93
CA ALA A 132 13.34 38.00 -36.63
C ALA A 132 12.78 36.83 -37.46
N PRO A 133 11.45 36.79 -37.70
CA PRO A 133 10.35 36.84 -36.73
C PRO A 133 9.34 35.69 -36.97
N ALA A 134 8.61 35.25 -35.94
CA ALA A 134 7.47 34.36 -36.15
C ALA A 134 6.28 34.78 -35.28
N THR A 135 5.26 35.25 -35.99
CA THR A 135 3.88 35.54 -35.64
C THR A 135 3.33 34.67 -34.51
N GLU A 136 2.85 35.35 -33.49
CA GLU A 136 2.22 34.82 -32.29
C GLU A 136 0.84 34.22 -32.62
N ALA A 137 0.74 32.90 -32.53
CA ALA A 137 -0.54 32.20 -32.40
C ALA A 137 -0.99 32.29 -30.93
N PRO A 138 -2.29 32.33 -30.63
CA PRO A 138 -2.79 32.67 -29.30
C PRO A 138 -2.35 31.61 -28.28
N GLN A 139 -1.45 31.98 -27.37
CA GLN A 139 -1.15 31.22 -26.16
C GLN A 139 -2.41 31.17 -25.30
N ARG A 140 -3.12 30.05 -25.40
CA ARG A 140 -4.10 29.64 -24.39
C ARG A 140 -3.33 28.99 -23.23
N ASP A 141 -3.47 29.58 -22.05
CA ASP A 141 -3.39 28.95 -20.73
C ASP A 141 -2.16 28.07 -20.42
N GLN A 142 -0.96 28.65 -20.39
CA GLN A 142 0.26 27.99 -19.85
C GLN A 142 0.75 28.58 -18.50
N ALA A 143 -0.05 29.39 -17.82
CA ALA A 143 0.41 30.11 -16.62
C ALA A 143 0.15 29.43 -15.26
N ASP A 144 -0.47 28.24 -15.19
CA ASP A 144 -0.79 27.59 -13.89
C ASP A 144 -0.47 26.08 -13.80
N GLN A 145 0.23 25.50 -14.79
CA GLN A 145 0.61 24.07 -14.78
C GLN A 145 1.97 23.78 -14.12
N GLY A 146 2.60 24.78 -13.50
CA GLY A 146 4.00 24.70 -13.07
C GLY A 146 4.31 23.84 -11.83
N ASP A 147 3.30 23.34 -11.12
CA ASP A 147 3.50 22.67 -9.81
C ASP A 147 2.73 21.34 -9.65
N ILE A 148 2.09 20.83 -10.73
CA ILE A 148 1.43 19.52 -10.68
C ILE A 148 2.45 18.42 -10.97
N LEU A 149 2.57 17.48 -10.03
CA LEU A 149 3.40 16.30 -10.10
C LEU A 149 2.81 15.27 -11.07
N HIS A 150 3.64 14.79 -11.99
CA HIS A 150 3.30 13.74 -12.95
C HIS A 150 4.42 12.70 -13.04
N PRO A 151 4.10 11.42 -13.30
CA PRO A 151 5.13 10.43 -13.63
C PRO A 151 5.76 10.72 -15.01
N ASP A 152 6.99 10.26 -15.24
CA ASP A 152 7.70 10.43 -16.52
C ASP A 152 6.94 9.88 -17.74
N ALA A 153 6.08 8.88 -17.52
CA ALA A 153 5.30 8.24 -18.57
C ALA A 153 3.88 7.93 -18.06
N PRO A 154 2.84 8.06 -18.92
CA PRO A 154 1.47 7.76 -18.52
C PRO A 154 1.27 6.31 -18.08
N LEU A 155 0.74 6.12 -16.87
CA LEU A 155 0.44 4.82 -16.29
C LEU A 155 -1.00 4.39 -16.62
N LYS A 156 -1.22 3.79 -17.79
CA LYS A 156 -2.57 3.42 -18.29
C LYS A 156 -3.03 2.00 -17.92
N ARG A 157 -2.12 1.17 -17.39
CA ARG A 157 -2.38 -0.23 -17.03
C ARG A 157 -2.37 -0.40 -15.53
N PHE A 158 -3.23 -1.27 -15.03
CA PHE A 158 -3.25 -1.57 -13.61
C PHE A 158 -1.93 -2.25 -13.21
N PRO A 159 -1.23 -1.80 -12.15
CA PRO A 159 0.10 -2.27 -11.83
C PRO A 159 0.13 -3.78 -11.57
N SER A 160 1.15 -4.47 -12.08
CA SER A 160 1.44 -5.86 -11.68
C SER A 160 2.12 -5.89 -10.31
N ALA A 161 2.89 -4.86 -9.98
CA ALA A 161 3.45 -4.62 -8.66
C ALA A 161 3.44 -3.12 -8.33
N ALA A 162 3.21 -2.77 -7.08
CA ALA A 162 3.36 -1.39 -6.60
C ALA A 162 3.89 -1.39 -5.17
N ARG A 163 4.74 -0.42 -4.85
CA ARG A 163 5.20 -0.16 -3.49
C ARG A 163 4.92 1.27 -3.11
N ILE A 164 4.28 1.47 -1.97
CA ILE A 164 4.00 2.81 -1.44
C ILE A 164 4.53 2.88 -0.02
N ARG A 165 5.36 3.89 0.24
CA ARG A 165 5.82 4.20 1.60
C ARG A 165 5.04 5.40 2.12
N TYR A 166 4.59 5.32 3.36
CA TYR A 166 3.79 6.33 4.04
C TYR A 166 4.46 6.84 5.32
N GLN A 167 4.18 8.09 5.65
CA GLN A 167 4.23 8.60 7.01
C GLN A 167 2.85 8.44 7.65
N GLY A 168 2.80 7.92 8.87
CA GLY A 168 1.57 7.77 9.64
C GLY A 168 1.44 8.87 10.69
N TYR A 169 0.24 9.40 10.85
CA TYR A 169 -0.10 10.46 11.80
C TYR A 169 -1.31 10.07 12.66
N TRP A 170 -1.28 10.48 13.93
CA TRP A 170 -2.45 10.55 14.79
C TRP A 170 -2.72 12.02 15.08
N GLY A 171 -3.81 12.55 14.52
CA GLY A 171 -3.98 14.00 14.45
C GLY A 171 -2.81 14.65 13.71
N SER A 172 -2.14 15.62 14.32
CA SER A 172 -0.93 16.25 13.78
C SER A 172 0.38 15.54 14.13
N ALA A 173 0.36 14.60 15.08
CA ALA A 173 1.57 13.94 15.55
C ALA A 173 1.96 12.79 14.61
N MET A 174 3.19 12.82 14.09
CA MET A 174 3.73 11.68 13.34
C MET A 174 3.98 10.51 14.30
N VAL A 175 3.45 9.33 13.97
CA VAL A 175 3.47 8.13 14.84
C VAL A 175 4.25 6.97 14.25
N GLY A 176 4.73 7.06 13.02
CA GLY A 176 5.57 6.03 12.42
C GLY A 176 5.57 6.03 10.89
N PHE A 177 6.00 4.91 10.32
CA PHE A 177 6.01 4.67 8.88
C PHE A 177 5.15 3.47 8.51
N GLY A 178 4.64 3.46 7.28
CA GLY A 178 3.98 2.31 6.68
C GLY A 178 4.58 1.97 5.33
N ASP A 179 4.72 0.70 5.02
CA ASP A 179 5.08 0.19 3.70
C ASP A 179 3.93 -0.69 3.20
N LEU A 180 3.48 -0.44 1.97
CA LEU A 180 2.46 -1.22 1.27
C LEU A 180 3.10 -1.85 0.04
N ASP A 181 3.07 -3.17 -0.04
CA ASP A 181 3.52 -3.97 -1.16
C ASP A 181 2.32 -4.65 -1.83
N TRP A 182 1.98 -4.19 -3.04
CA TRP A 182 1.00 -4.81 -3.93
C TRP A 182 1.70 -5.71 -4.94
N GLN A 183 1.17 -6.92 -5.13
CA GLN A 183 1.56 -7.81 -6.22
C GLN A 183 0.34 -8.50 -6.81
N ARG A 184 0.30 -8.67 -8.13
CA ARG A 184 -0.65 -9.54 -8.81
C ARG A 184 0.02 -10.42 -9.86
N GLY A 185 -0.52 -11.61 -10.04
CA GLY A 185 -0.06 -12.58 -11.03
C GLY A 185 -0.99 -13.78 -11.10
N GLN A 186 -1.11 -14.38 -12.28
CA GLN A 186 -1.90 -15.62 -12.48
C GLN A 186 -3.36 -15.53 -11.99
N GLY A 187 -4.00 -14.36 -12.09
CA GLY A 187 -5.37 -14.16 -11.62
C GLY A 187 -5.51 -14.03 -10.09
N HIS A 188 -4.41 -13.91 -9.37
CA HIS A 188 -4.37 -13.69 -7.92
C HIS A 188 -3.69 -12.37 -7.58
N TYR A 189 -3.94 -11.89 -6.38
CA TYR A 189 -3.23 -10.74 -5.81
C TYR A 189 -2.87 -10.94 -4.34
N GLN A 190 -1.89 -10.16 -3.91
CA GLN A 190 -1.46 -10.03 -2.52
C GLN A 190 -1.20 -8.55 -2.21
N LEU A 191 -1.64 -8.15 -1.02
CA LEU A 191 -1.35 -6.89 -0.37
C LEU A 191 -0.69 -7.19 0.96
N ASP A 192 0.60 -6.85 1.09
CA ASP A 192 1.35 -6.94 2.33
C ASP A 192 1.63 -5.53 2.84
N ILE A 193 1.07 -5.19 4.00
CA ILE A 193 1.21 -3.88 4.61
C ILE A 193 1.96 -4.03 5.91
N SER A 194 3.09 -3.37 6.05
CA SER A 194 3.87 -3.30 7.28
C SER A 194 3.79 -1.90 7.87
N VAL A 195 3.39 -1.79 9.13
CA VAL A 195 3.39 -0.52 9.87
C VAL A 195 4.40 -0.61 11.01
N SER A 196 5.29 0.37 11.05
CA SER A 196 6.32 0.52 12.08
C SER A 196 6.06 1.79 12.88
N PRO A 197 5.26 1.70 13.97
CA PRO A 197 5.10 2.80 14.90
C PRO A 197 6.42 3.18 15.58
N PHE A 198 6.57 4.43 16.00
CA PHE A 198 7.70 4.84 16.83
C PHE A 198 7.64 4.25 18.23
N ILE A 199 6.43 4.01 18.73
CA ILE A 199 6.17 3.43 20.04
C ILE A 199 5.23 2.24 19.89
N GLY A 200 5.63 1.09 20.44
CA GLY A 200 4.85 -0.13 20.45
C GLY A 200 5.25 -1.14 19.37
N PRO A 201 4.49 -2.26 19.25
CA PRO A 201 4.82 -3.34 18.34
C PRO A 201 4.56 -2.98 16.88
N LYS A 202 5.34 -3.57 15.97
CA LYS A 202 5.04 -3.54 14.52
C LYS A 202 3.69 -4.18 14.24
N LEU A 203 2.97 -3.61 13.30
CA LEU A 203 1.72 -4.18 12.76
C LEU A 203 1.99 -4.68 11.35
N ARG A 204 1.35 -5.78 10.96
CA ARG A 204 1.35 -6.24 9.57
C ARG A 204 -0.06 -6.64 9.18
N TYR A 205 -0.46 -6.32 7.96
CA TYR A 205 -1.73 -6.77 7.38
C TYR A 205 -1.44 -7.50 6.08
N LEU A 206 -2.06 -8.64 5.90
CA LEU A 206 -1.93 -9.45 4.70
C LEU A 206 -3.33 -9.68 4.12
N ALA A 207 -3.62 -9.07 2.98
CA ALA A 207 -4.84 -9.32 2.22
C ALA A 207 -4.51 -10.06 0.93
N GLN A 208 -5.31 -11.07 0.59
CA GLN A 208 -5.08 -11.92 -0.57
C GLN A 208 -6.41 -12.27 -1.21
N GLY A 209 -6.38 -12.47 -2.53
CA GLY A 209 -7.57 -12.87 -3.26
C GLY A 209 -7.33 -13.16 -4.72
N THR A 210 -8.42 -13.12 -5.47
CA THR A 210 -8.44 -13.28 -6.92
C THR A 210 -8.70 -11.94 -7.60
N ILE A 211 -8.19 -11.77 -8.81
CA ILE A 211 -8.36 -10.57 -9.62
C ILE A 211 -8.71 -10.96 -11.06
N GLY A 212 -9.74 -10.33 -11.60
CA GLY A 212 -10.20 -10.58 -12.97
C GLY A 212 -11.05 -9.44 -13.52
N LYS A 213 -11.84 -9.72 -14.57
CA LYS A 213 -12.68 -8.71 -15.25
C LYS A 213 -13.68 -8.04 -14.30
N SER A 214 -14.21 -8.78 -13.33
CA SER A 214 -15.10 -8.27 -12.27
C SER A 214 -14.38 -7.39 -11.24
N GLY A 215 -13.06 -7.37 -11.22
CA GLY A 215 -12.23 -6.67 -10.25
C GLY A 215 -11.57 -7.61 -9.25
N LEU A 216 -11.22 -7.08 -8.09
CA LEU A 216 -10.70 -7.81 -6.94
C LEU A 216 -11.84 -8.54 -6.22
N ARG A 217 -11.58 -9.80 -5.88
CA ARG A 217 -12.42 -10.64 -5.04
C ARG A 217 -11.54 -11.18 -3.90
N PRO A 218 -11.60 -10.59 -2.69
CA PRO A 218 -10.81 -11.04 -1.57
C PRO A 218 -11.17 -12.46 -1.14
N ASP A 219 -10.17 -13.24 -0.75
CA ASP A 219 -10.34 -14.56 -0.15
C ASP A 219 -10.03 -14.51 1.36
N SER A 220 -9.02 -13.72 1.76
CA SER A 220 -8.70 -13.50 3.18
C SER A 220 -8.01 -12.17 3.47
N MET A 221 -8.14 -11.73 4.73
CA MET A 221 -7.38 -10.64 5.33
C MET A 221 -6.90 -11.08 6.71
N GLN A 222 -5.62 -10.87 7.02
CA GLN A 222 -5.03 -11.19 8.31
C GLN A 222 -4.35 -9.95 8.89
N SER A 223 -4.41 -9.80 10.21
CA SER A 223 -3.70 -8.74 10.93
C SER A 223 -2.80 -9.35 12.00
N PHE A 224 -1.56 -8.88 12.03
CA PHE A 224 -0.52 -9.32 12.93
C PHE A 224 -0.04 -8.14 13.79
N ARG A 225 0.31 -8.42 15.03
CA ARG A 225 0.91 -7.45 15.96
C ARG A 225 2.08 -8.09 16.67
N GLY A 226 3.28 -7.55 16.48
CA GLY A 226 4.50 -8.12 17.04
C GLY A 226 4.83 -9.52 16.50
N GLY A 227 4.27 -9.90 15.35
CA GLY A 227 4.39 -11.25 14.77
C GLY A 227 3.20 -12.17 15.07
N ASP A 228 2.43 -11.90 16.13
CA ASP A 228 1.26 -12.71 16.47
C ASP A 228 0.07 -12.37 15.57
N LEU A 229 -0.61 -13.39 15.03
CA LEU A 229 -1.93 -13.24 14.42
C LEU A 229 -2.93 -12.75 15.49
N LYS A 230 -3.65 -11.66 15.19
CA LYS A 230 -4.66 -11.08 16.10
C LYS A 230 -6.07 -11.26 15.59
N GLU A 231 -6.31 -10.86 14.35
CA GLU A 231 -7.62 -10.92 13.70
C GLU A 231 -7.45 -11.45 12.29
N SER A 232 -8.44 -12.19 11.80
CA SER A 232 -8.53 -12.62 10.41
C SER A 232 -9.95 -12.43 9.89
N ALA A 233 -10.09 -12.30 8.58
CA ALA A 233 -11.33 -12.43 7.86
C ALA A 233 -11.17 -13.41 6.70
N ARG A 234 -12.18 -14.25 6.49
CA ARG A 234 -12.26 -15.22 5.38
C ARG A 234 -13.59 -15.04 4.65
N PHE A 235 -13.50 -14.90 3.34
CA PHE A 235 -14.64 -14.72 2.44
C PHE A 235 -14.99 -16.10 1.84
N ASP A 236 -15.89 -16.82 2.50
CA ASP A 236 -16.31 -18.16 2.06
C ASP A 236 -17.46 -18.04 1.07
N TYR A 237 -17.11 -17.95 -0.22
CA TYR A 237 -18.09 -17.88 -1.31
C TYR A 237 -18.89 -19.17 -1.48
N GLY A 238 -18.35 -20.33 -1.07
CA GLY A 238 -19.04 -21.61 -1.15
C GLY A 238 -20.17 -21.70 -0.12
N ALA A 239 -19.91 -21.23 1.10
CA ALA A 239 -20.90 -21.15 2.17
C ALA A 239 -21.75 -19.87 2.15
N GLY A 240 -21.35 -18.84 1.39
CA GLY A 240 -21.98 -17.52 1.41
C GLY A 240 -21.75 -16.78 2.74
N LEU A 241 -20.60 -16.95 3.38
CA LEU A 241 -20.30 -16.41 4.71
C LEU A 241 -19.01 -15.60 4.73
N LEU A 242 -19.05 -14.46 5.41
CA LEU A 242 -17.88 -13.72 5.85
C LEU A 242 -17.59 -14.11 7.30
N ARG A 243 -16.50 -14.83 7.54
CA ARG A 243 -16.02 -15.16 8.89
C ARG A 243 -14.95 -14.15 9.29
N TYR A 244 -14.99 -13.61 10.50
CA TYR A 244 -14.05 -12.56 10.92
C TYR A 244 -13.83 -12.51 12.44
N GLY A 245 -12.90 -11.65 12.87
CA GLY A 245 -12.51 -11.45 14.26
C GLY A 245 -11.41 -12.40 14.70
N SER A 246 -11.14 -12.44 16.01
CA SER A 246 -10.07 -13.27 16.55
C SER A 246 -10.48 -14.73 16.42
N ASN A 247 -9.60 -15.54 15.84
CA ASN A 247 -9.86 -16.92 15.43
C ASN A 247 -11.13 -17.09 14.57
N GLU A 248 -11.53 -16.05 13.84
CA GLU A 248 -12.74 -16.05 12.99
C GLU A 248 -14.03 -16.41 13.76
N SER A 249 -14.11 -15.98 15.02
CA SER A 249 -15.22 -16.28 15.94
C SER A 249 -16.56 -15.64 15.57
N GLN A 250 -16.57 -14.67 14.66
CA GLN A 250 -17.78 -14.00 14.18
C GLN A 250 -18.08 -14.38 12.74
N GLN A 251 -19.37 -14.36 12.36
CA GLN A 251 -19.79 -14.61 10.99
C GLN A 251 -21.01 -13.78 10.59
N LEU A 252 -21.05 -13.38 9.32
CA LEU A 252 -22.18 -12.69 8.69
C LEU A 252 -22.42 -13.26 7.29
N PRO A 253 -23.63 -13.10 6.71
CA PRO A 253 -23.84 -13.38 5.29
C PRO A 253 -22.87 -12.56 4.43
N LEU A 254 -22.24 -13.23 3.47
CA LEU A 254 -21.33 -12.60 2.53
C LEU A 254 -22.12 -11.86 1.45
N LYS A 255 -21.93 -10.55 1.35
CA LYS A 255 -22.63 -9.74 0.35
C LYS A 255 -21.88 -9.71 -0.99
N PRO A 256 -22.59 -9.58 -2.12
CA PRO A 256 -21.97 -9.38 -3.42
C PRO A 256 -21.03 -8.17 -3.39
N GLY A 257 -19.82 -8.34 -3.94
CA GLY A 257 -18.83 -7.26 -3.99
C GLY A 257 -18.21 -6.89 -2.65
N ALA A 258 -18.40 -7.69 -1.58
CA ALA A 258 -17.73 -7.47 -0.29
C ALA A 258 -16.21 -7.33 -0.46
N GLN A 259 -15.62 -6.42 0.31
CA GLN A 259 -14.20 -6.09 0.27
C GLN A 259 -13.59 -6.12 1.67
N ASP A 260 -12.29 -6.38 1.75
CA ASP A 260 -11.53 -5.91 2.90
C ASP A 260 -11.07 -4.46 2.69
N ALA A 261 -10.78 -3.76 3.79
CA ALA A 261 -10.48 -2.33 3.77
C ALA A 261 -9.25 -1.96 2.90
N PHE A 262 -8.28 -2.85 2.72
CA PHE A 262 -7.09 -2.59 1.90
C PHE A 262 -7.35 -2.89 0.43
N SER A 263 -7.97 -4.03 0.14
CA SER A 263 -8.38 -4.40 -1.22
C SER A 263 -9.36 -3.39 -1.82
N LEU A 264 -10.21 -2.76 -0.99
CA LEU A 264 -11.13 -1.71 -1.43
C LEU A 264 -10.42 -0.55 -2.15
N ALA A 265 -9.28 -0.09 -1.63
CA ALA A 265 -8.51 0.98 -2.27
C ALA A 265 -8.03 0.59 -3.67
N PHE A 266 -7.60 -0.66 -3.85
CA PHE A 266 -7.15 -1.19 -5.13
C PHE A 266 -8.31 -1.53 -6.07
N GLN A 267 -9.46 -1.91 -5.52
CA GLN A 267 -10.69 -2.09 -6.29
C GLN A 267 -11.18 -0.75 -6.86
N LEU A 268 -11.17 0.31 -6.06
CA LEU A 268 -11.45 1.67 -6.54
C LEU A 268 -10.48 2.07 -7.65
N ALA A 269 -9.18 1.87 -7.41
CA ALA A 269 -8.14 2.17 -8.38
C ALA A 269 -8.34 1.43 -9.71
N LEU A 270 -8.67 0.13 -9.66
CA LEU A 270 -8.93 -0.68 -10.84
C LEU A 270 -10.19 -0.22 -11.59
N LYS A 271 -11.28 0.05 -10.87
CA LYS A 271 -12.59 0.35 -11.45
C LYS A 271 -12.79 1.82 -11.81
N GLY A 272 -11.82 2.69 -11.56
CA GLY A 272 -12.02 4.13 -11.76
C GLY A 272 -13.06 4.71 -10.80
N GLY A 273 -13.24 4.09 -9.63
CA GLY A 273 -14.23 4.50 -8.64
C GLY A 273 -15.65 4.02 -8.86
N ASP A 274 -15.93 3.34 -9.97
CA ASP A 274 -17.26 2.80 -10.26
C ASP A 274 -17.48 1.46 -9.54
N LEU A 275 -18.04 1.54 -8.33
CA LEU A 275 -18.45 0.38 -7.52
C LEU A 275 -19.97 0.20 -7.47
N GLY A 276 -20.73 0.96 -8.27
CA GLY A 276 -22.18 1.05 -8.17
C GLY A 276 -22.66 1.86 -6.96
N HIS A 277 -23.98 1.88 -6.74
CA HIS A 277 -24.64 2.70 -5.71
C HIS A 277 -24.99 1.95 -4.43
N ALA A 278 -24.92 0.61 -4.45
CA ALA A 278 -25.26 -0.20 -3.29
C ALA A 278 -24.19 -0.05 -2.20
N PRO A 279 -24.58 -0.04 -0.90
CA PRO A 279 -23.62 -0.12 0.19
C PRO A 279 -22.72 -1.34 0.06
N ILE A 280 -21.42 -1.16 0.27
CA ILE A 280 -20.42 -2.22 0.16
C ILE A 280 -20.15 -2.77 1.56
N GLN A 281 -20.17 -4.10 1.69
CA GLN A 281 -19.73 -4.77 2.91
C GLN A 281 -18.20 -4.70 2.99
N ILE A 282 -17.68 -4.01 4.01
CA ILE A 282 -16.25 -3.74 4.20
C ILE A 282 -15.80 -4.32 5.54
N THR A 283 -14.78 -5.17 5.53
CA THR A 283 -14.18 -5.71 6.76
C THR A 283 -12.79 -5.16 7.04
N THR A 284 -12.48 -4.95 8.31
CA THR A 284 -11.12 -4.65 8.79
C THR A 284 -10.50 -5.86 9.49
N ALA A 285 -11.01 -7.07 9.20
CA ALA A 285 -10.84 -8.31 9.96
C ALA A 285 -11.41 -8.29 11.38
N LYS A 286 -11.38 -7.15 12.07
CA LYS A 286 -11.96 -6.97 13.42
C LYS A 286 -13.45 -6.62 13.41
N LYS A 287 -13.87 -5.80 12.46
CA LYS A 287 -15.23 -5.27 12.36
C LYS A 287 -15.67 -5.29 10.91
N VAL A 288 -16.98 -5.40 10.70
CA VAL A 288 -17.62 -5.33 9.39
C VAL A 288 -18.56 -4.13 9.40
N TYR A 289 -18.54 -3.38 8.31
CA TYR A 289 -19.36 -2.21 8.08
C TYR A 289 -20.05 -2.30 6.73
N GLU A 290 -21.11 -1.55 6.54
CA GLU A 290 -21.80 -1.46 5.26
C GLU A 290 -22.07 -0.01 4.94
N TYR A 291 -21.19 0.57 4.11
CA TYR A 291 -21.25 1.99 3.79
C TYR A 291 -21.37 2.20 2.29
N PRO A 292 -22.16 3.19 1.85
CA PRO A 292 -22.10 3.64 0.47
C PRO A 292 -20.70 4.17 0.18
N MET A 293 -20.21 3.91 -1.02
CA MET A 293 -18.97 4.47 -1.52
C MET A 293 -19.30 5.52 -2.57
N ALA A 294 -18.94 6.77 -2.29
CA ALA A 294 -19.15 7.86 -3.22
C ALA A 294 -17.88 8.69 -3.42
N PRO A 295 -17.67 9.23 -4.63
CA PRO A 295 -16.65 10.26 -4.82
C PRO A 295 -17.05 11.51 -4.02
N ASN A 296 -16.08 12.06 -3.28
CA ASN A 296 -16.18 13.28 -2.48
C ASN A 296 -15.57 14.50 -3.21
N GLY A 297 -15.15 14.32 -4.47
CA GLY A 297 -14.57 15.37 -5.31
C GLY A 297 -13.17 15.01 -5.83
N ALA A 298 -12.67 15.85 -6.72
CA ALA A 298 -11.28 15.83 -7.17
C ALA A 298 -10.58 17.11 -6.72
N PHE A 299 -9.31 17.00 -6.36
CA PHE A 299 -8.54 18.07 -5.75
C PHE A 299 -7.09 18.04 -6.19
N ASP A 300 -6.41 19.18 -6.13
CA ASP A 300 -4.95 19.24 -6.15
C ASP A 300 -4.44 19.18 -4.71
N TYR A 301 -3.86 18.05 -4.34
CA TYR A 301 -3.35 17.75 -3.00
C TYR A 301 -1.88 18.19 -2.87
N ASP A 302 -1.61 19.15 -2.00
CA ASP A 302 -0.25 19.58 -1.70
C ASP A 302 0.51 18.49 -0.91
N THR A 303 1.61 18.00 -1.50
CA THR A 303 2.49 16.99 -0.90
C THR A 303 3.61 17.60 -0.05
N GLY A 304 3.74 18.93 -0.03
CA GLY A 304 4.88 19.66 0.51
C GLY A 304 6.08 19.72 -0.43
N ALA A 305 5.98 19.12 -1.62
CA ALA A 305 7.00 19.15 -2.67
C ALA A 305 6.36 19.19 -4.07
N GLY A 306 5.29 19.97 -4.19
CA GLY A 306 4.42 20.06 -5.36
C GLY A 306 3.05 19.46 -5.11
N LYS A 307 2.12 19.75 -6.00
CA LYS A 307 0.72 19.31 -5.92
C LYS A 307 0.51 18.02 -6.69
N MET A 308 -0.31 17.14 -6.16
CA MET A 308 -0.72 15.90 -6.81
C MET A 308 -2.23 15.90 -7.01
N ARG A 309 -2.65 15.67 -8.24
CA ARG A 309 -4.07 15.50 -8.54
C ARG A 309 -4.61 14.24 -7.88
N VAL A 310 -5.70 14.36 -7.15
CA VAL A 310 -6.35 13.26 -6.43
C VAL A 310 -7.86 13.27 -6.62
N ILE A 311 -8.46 12.10 -6.53
CA ILE A 311 -9.91 11.92 -6.39
C ILE A 311 -10.14 11.24 -5.05
N VAL A 312 -11.04 11.80 -4.25
CA VAL A 312 -11.31 11.34 -2.89
C VAL A 312 -12.57 10.50 -2.89
N PHE A 313 -12.50 9.29 -2.35
CA PHE A 313 -13.66 8.43 -2.10
C PHE A 313 -13.87 8.31 -0.61
N ARG A 314 -15.10 8.54 -0.14
CA ARG A 314 -15.44 8.50 1.29
C ARG A 314 -16.45 7.41 1.60
N ALA A 315 -16.10 6.54 2.54
CA ALA A 315 -17.00 5.57 3.18
C ALA A 315 -17.32 6.09 4.57
N GLN A 316 -18.60 6.33 4.89
CA GLN A 316 -18.99 6.97 6.14
C GLN A 316 -20.26 6.33 6.72
N GLY A 317 -20.28 6.18 8.04
CA GLY A 317 -21.48 5.85 8.82
C GLY A 317 -21.17 5.74 10.32
N ASP A 318 -22.20 5.87 11.16
CA ASP A 318 -22.12 5.75 12.62
C ASP A 318 -21.07 6.64 13.31
N GLY A 319 -20.76 7.80 12.72
CA GLY A 319 -19.74 8.74 13.22
C GLY A 319 -18.31 8.43 12.78
N ASP A 320 -18.10 7.30 12.12
CA ASP A 320 -16.81 6.89 11.56
C ASP A 320 -16.76 7.18 10.06
N PHE A 321 -15.58 7.50 9.56
CA PHE A 321 -15.36 7.56 8.11
C PHE A 321 -13.95 7.09 7.72
N THR A 322 -13.83 6.66 6.48
CA THR A 322 -12.56 6.41 5.80
C THR A 322 -12.57 7.10 4.45
N GLU A 323 -11.51 7.85 4.15
CA GLU A 323 -11.27 8.44 2.85
C GLU A 323 -10.06 7.80 2.17
N PHE A 324 -10.23 7.52 0.88
CA PHE A 324 -9.18 7.09 -0.02
C PHE A 324 -8.91 8.18 -1.04
N TRP A 325 -7.71 8.74 -1.00
CA TRP A 325 -7.26 9.78 -1.91
C TRP A 325 -6.43 9.12 -2.99
N LEU A 326 -7.02 8.93 -4.16
CA LEU A 326 -6.44 8.17 -5.26
C LEU A 326 -5.87 9.13 -6.30
N ALA A 327 -4.62 8.95 -6.70
CA ALA A 327 -3.95 9.84 -7.64
C ALA A 327 -4.06 9.30 -9.07
N PRO A 328 -4.88 9.92 -9.97
CA PRO A 328 -5.16 9.33 -11.28
C PRO A 328 -3.92 9.19 -12.17
N ASP A 329 -3.00 10.16 -12.09
CA ASP A 329 -1.77 10.14 -12.86
C ASP A 329 -0.79 9.05 -12.36
N PHE A 330 -0.91 8.65 -11.09
CA PHE A 330 -0.07 7.62 -10.46
C PHE A 330 -0.79 6.26 -10.40
N ALA A 331 -1.37 5.84 -11.54
CA ALA A 331 -2.09 4.57 -11.69
C ALA A 331 -3.28 4.40 -10.73
N ASN A 332 -3.95 5.49 -10.37
CA ASN A 332 -5.04 5.55 -9.38
C ASN A 332 -4.62 5.05 -7.98
N LEU A 333 -3.34 5.05 -7.63
CA LEU A 333 -2.87 4.51 -6.35
C LEU A 333 -3.29 5.40 -5.16
N PRO A 334 -3.52 4.81 -3.97
CA PRO A 334 -3.90 5.55 -2.78
C PRO A 334 -2.72 6.32 -2.20
N VAL A 335 -2.67 7.62 -2.41
CA VAL A 335 -1.57 8.48 -1.96
C VAL A 335 -1.82 9.08 -0.59
N ARG A 336 -3.08 9.10 -0.15
CA ARG A 336 -3.46 9.45 1.21
C ARG A 336 -4.65 8.62 1.66
N ILE A 337 -4.61 8.16 2.91
CA ILE A 337 -5.70 7.43 3.54
C ILE A 337 -5.98 8.10 4.86
N LEU A 338 -7.22 8.51 5.06
CA LEU A 338 -7.66 9.14 6.29
C LEU A 338 -8.76 8.29 6.91
N ARG A 339 -8.57 7.88 8.16
CA ARG A 339 -9.62 7.23 8.94
C ARG A 339 -9.86 8.05 10.19
N ALA A 340 -11.13 8.34 10.44
CA ALA A 340 -11.54 8.95 11.70
C ALA A 340 -12.70 8.16 12.32
N ASP A 341 -12.65 8.07 13.63
CA ASP A 341 -13.76 7.71 14.49
C ASP A 341 -13.90 8.79 15.58
N LYS A 342 -14.83 8.62 16.51
CA LYS A 342 -15.06 9.57 17.61
C LYS A 342 -13.83 9.85 18.50
N ASP A 343 -12.87 8.92 18.57
CA ASP A 343 -11.74 8.97 19.50
C ASP A 343 -10.40 9.20 18.78
N LYS A 344 -10.33 8.89 17.48
CA LYS A 344 -9.06 8.76 16.75
C LYS A 344 -9.20 9.29 15.33
N ARG A 345 -8.16 10.02 14.90
CA ARG A 345 -7.95 10.38 13.51
C ARG A 345 -6.57 9.90 13.09
N ILE A 346 -6.54 8.87 12.25
CA ILE A 346 -5.32 8.28 11.73
C ILE A 346 -5.20 8.65 10.26
N GLU A 347 -4.04 9.15 9.88
CA GLU A 347 -3.77 9.59 8.52
C GLU A 347 -2.47 8.97 8.01
N LEU A 348 -2.51 8.44 6.79
CA LEU A 348 -1.34 7.96 6.07
C LEU A 348 -1.12 8.89 4.87
N LYS A 349 0.09 9.45 4.75
CA LYS A 349 0.51 10.29 3.63
C LYS A 349 1.66 9.62 2.89
N ALA A 350 1.50 9.37 1.60
CA ALA A 350 2.54 8.75 0.80
C ALA A 350 3.75 9.68 0.74
N ILE A 351 4.94 9.09 0.82
CA ILE A 351 6.24 9.75 0.63
C ILE A 351 7.08 9.08 -0.45
N ARG A 352 6.66 7.92 -0.96
CA ARG A 352 7.29 7.24 -2.08
C ARG A 352 6.28 6.37 -2.81
N ILE A 353 6.31 6.38 -4.14
CA ILE A 353 5.48 5.54 -5.01
C ILE A 353 6.39 4.89 -6.04
N ASP A 354 6.46 3.55 -6.03
CA ASP A 354 7.09 2.75 -7.06
C ASP A 354 6.02 1.90 -7.77
N VAL A 355 6.07 1.84 -9.10
CA VAL A 355 5.15 1.07 -9.94
C VAL A 355 5.94 0.17 -10.87
N ASN A 356 5.64 -1.13 -10.84
CA ASN A 356 6.30 -2.17 -11.63
C ASN A 356 7.84 -2.09 -11.56
N GLY A 357 8.36 -1.81 -10.36
CA GLY A 357 9.81 -1.69 -10.10
C GLY A 357 10.44 -0.33 -10.46
N LYS A 358 9.70 0.58 -11.10
CA LYS A 358 10.18 1.94 -11.40
C LYS A 358 9.63 2.95 -10.38
N ARG A 359 10.51 3.80 -9.85
CA ARG A 359 10.11 4.94 -9.02
C ARG A 359 9.34 5.96 -9.84
N GLN A 360 8.16 6.32 -9.37
CA GLN A 360 7.30 7.32 -10.01
C GLN A 360 7.36 8.65 -9.27
N TRP A 361 7.49 8.61 -7.94
CA TRP A 361 7.58 9.80 -7.11
C TRP A 361 8.20 9.48 -5.74
N GLU A 362 8.90 10.45 -5.17
CA GLU A 362 9.45 10.40 -3.82
C GLU A 362 9.48 11.81 -3.25
N LEU A 363 9.03 11.97 -2.00
CA LEU A 363 9.09 13.23 -1.28
C LEU A 363 10.56 13.57 -1.02
N PRO A 364 11.06 14.73 -1.47
CA PRO A 364 12.42 15.16 -1.18
C PRO A 364 12.68 15.24 0.32
N PRO A 365 13.91 14.96 0.77
CA PRO A 365 14.28 15.16 2.16
C PRO A 365 14.09 16.62 2.55
N GLN A 366 13.30 16.87 3.59
CA GLN A 366 13.10 18.22 4.10
C GLN A 366 14.42 18.74 4.68
N PRO A 367 14.88 19.95 4.32
CA PRO A 367 16.11 20.50 4.85
C PRO A 367 16.00 20.62 6.36
N THR A 368 16.87 19.93 7.11
CA THR A 368 17.00 20.16 8.54
C THR A 368 17.44 21.60 8.74
N ILE A 369 16.60 22.42 9.37
CA ILE A 369 16.97 23.78 9.79
C ILE A 369 18.16 23.63 10.75
N ARG A 370 19.38 23.82 10.23
CA ARG A 370 20.56 23.97 11.07
C ARG A 370 20.34 25.28 11.84
N ASN A 371 20.11 25.18 13.15
CA ASN A 371 20.04 26.35 14.02
C ASN A 371 21.30 27.19 13.80
N LYS A 372 21.13 28.40 13.24
CA LYS A 372 22.20 29.40 13.04
C LYS A 372 22.76 29.98 14.35
N ASN A 373 22.32 29.46 15.51
CA ASN A 373 22.72 29.94 16.83
C ASN A 373 23.77 29.04 17.50
N ALA A 374 24.45 28.17 16.74
CA ALA A 374 25.65 27.48 17.20
C ALA A 374 26.88 28.33 16.81
N HIS A 375 27.13 29.39 17.58
CA HIS A 375 28.40 30.10 17.62
C HIS A 375 28.82 30.30 19.06
#